data_AF-A0A369AYH4-F1
#
_entry.id   AF-A0A369AYH4-F1
#
_cell.length_a   1.000
_cell.length_b   1.000
_cell.length_c   1.000
_cell.angle_alpha   90.00
_cell.angle_beta   90.00
_cell.angle_gamma   90.00
#
_symmetry.space_group_name_H-M   'P 1'
#
loop_
_entity.id
_entity.type
_entity.pdbx_description
1 polymer ?
#
loop_
_entity_poly.entity_id
_entity_poly.type
_entity_poly.pdbx_seq_one_letter_code
_entity_poly.pdbx_strand_id
1 'polypeptide(L)'
;MDYRPITSVWEITMGCNMRCKHCGSSCENAQEGELTTDEALKLCDDLGELGFEWITLSGGEPTTRKDWDVIARRLAQNGIIPNMITNGWLIDDKILDRAREAGINTIAVSVDGLCDTHDFIRKPGSFERIMNAFDLMKQKDLNYAAITTVNQQNIGELAELRELLITKGVKSWQLQIGLPMGNMADHGEMIMEPRHVNDIIDFAYETMQKGGIDIQLADCIGYYNVKEIEVRKSSLNMEQYVWQGCAAGKYGMGILHNGDIIGCTSVRDKQYVEGNVRITPVKEIWDNPQSFSWNRGLKKSDLKGLCSKCQYGGSCLGGCSNTRITMEGSLYAENKYCSYNFAVSKAQEQLKKIDSLELLRSKADKFLSVGNFQLAEILMSKAVELDSGNMDLLSVYGYVCFMLGNYDAAEKANRAVLKERPNDAYAHKGLGVTLCRMGSLEDGLAYLRKSIDLADENFFDPYFDLCMILIENGRNDEAFEVAEAARRKSPNFEERALQLHEQIKLISEAAAS
;
A
#
# COMPACT_ATOMS: atom_id res chain seq x y z
N MET A 1 -7.70 -10.19 -11.15
CA MET A 1 -7.51 -10.49 -9.72
C MET A 1 -8.86 -10.88 -9.18
N ASP A 2 -8.92 -11.97 -8.43
CA ASP A 2 -10.11 -12.30 -7.65
C ASP A 2 -10.03 -11.51 -6.33
N TYR A 3 -11.03 -10.68 -6.06
CA TYR A 3 -11.07 -9.82 -4.86
C TYR A 3 -11.90 -10.52 -3.79
N ARG A 4 -11.29 -10.77 -2.63
CA ARG A 4 -11.94 -11.46 -1.52
C ARG A 4 -12.03 -10.56 -0.30
N PRO A 5 -13.22 -10.35 0.28
CA PRO A 5 -13.33 -9.55 1.50
C PRO A 5 -12.78 -10.35 2.67
N ILE A 6 -11.88 -9.74 3.44
CA ILE A 6 -11.24 -10.34 4.61
C ILE A 6 -11.60 -9.52 5.85
N THR A 7 -11.53 -8.20 5.77
CA THR A 7 -11.72 -7.31 6.93
C THR A 7 -12.54 -6.06 6.65
N SER A 8 -13.27 -5.57 7.66
CA SER A 8 -13.95 -4.29 7.60
C SER A 8 -13.78 -3.48 8.88
N VAL A 9 -13.75 -2.15 8.73
CA VAL A 9 -13.99 -1.22 9.84
C VAL A 9 -15.40 -0.68 9.69
N TRP A 10 -16.24 -0.93 10.69
CA TRP A 10 -17.62 -0.46 10.71
C TRP A 10 -17.78 0.65 11.73
N GLU A 11 -18.02 1.86 11.23
CA GLU A 11 -18.47 2.97 12.06
C GLU A 11 -19.94 2.80 12.39
N ILE A 12 -20.27 2.24 13.56
CA ILE A 12 -21.66 1.89 13.89
C ILE A 12 -22.50 3.09 14.34
N THR A 13 -21.87 4.23 14.62
CA THR A 13 -22.54 5.48 15.01
C THR A 13 -21.65 6.68 14.67
N MET A 14 -22.19 7.89 14.69
CA MET A 14 -21.42 9.15 14.76
C MET A 14 -21.40 9.75 16.17
N GLY A 15 -22.19 9.19 17.09
CA GLY A 15 -22.25 9.63 18.47
C GLY A 15 -20.94 9.44 19.20
N CYS A 16 -20.36 10.52 19.73
CA CYS A 16 -19.13 10.49 20.50
C CYS A 16 -19.22 11.42 21.72
N ASN A 17 -18.68 10.95 22.84
CA ASN A 17 -18.60 11.68 24.10
C ASN A 17 -17.32 12.56 24.23
N MET A 18 -16.58 12.72 23.13
CA MET A 18 -15.38 13.56 22.98
C MET A 18 -15.44 14.42 21.71
N ARG A 19 -14.55 15.42 21.61
CA ARG A 19 -14.33 16.25 20.41
C ARG A 19 -12.83 16.39 20.17
N CYS A 20 -12.17 15.26 19.90
CA CYS A 20 -10.71 15.21 19.77
C CYS A 20 -10.25 16.12 18.63
N LYS A 21 -9.16 16.85 18.84
CA LYS A 21 -8.56 17.76 17.86
C LYS A 21 -8.13 17.05 16.58
N HIS A 22 -7.71 15.79 16.66
CA HIS A 22 -7.28 15.00 15.50
C HIS A 22 -8.41 14.15 14.88
N CYS A 23 -9.66 14.28 15.31
CA CYS A 23 -10.72 13.35 14.89
C CYS A 23 -10.99 13.46 13.38
N GLY A 24 -10.57 12.44 12.61
CA GLY A 24 -10.75 12.43 11.16
C GLY A 24 -12.20 12.28 10.71
N SER A 25 -13.07 11.72 11.56
CA SER A 25 -14.51 11.62 11.31
C SER A 25 -15.29 12.88 11.69
N SER A 26 -14.69 13.81 12.44
CA SER A 26 -15.41 14.92 13.10
C SER A 26 -16.66 14.46 13.86
N CYS A 27 -16.54 13.35 14.60
CA CYS A 27 -17.66 12.75 15.31
C CYS A 27 -18.25 13.71 16.34
N GLU A 28 -19.58 13.72 16.41
CA GLU A 28 -20.30 14.56 17.35
C GLU A 28 -21.41 13.83 18.10
N ASN A 29 -22.66 14.06 17.70
CA ASN A 29 -23.83 13.37 18.21
C ASN A 29 -24.22 12.27 17.22
N ALA A 30 -24.99 11.29 17.70
CA ALA A 30 -25.59 10.32 16.80
C ALA A 30 -26.43 11.06 15.76
N GLN A 31 -26.33 10.65 14.50
CA GLN A 31 -27.00 11.31 13.39
C GLN A 31 -28.37 10.66 13.11
N GLU A 32 -29.28 11.44 12.53
CA GLU A 32 -30.49 10.88 11.96
C GLU A 32 -30.13 9.95 10.80
N GLY A 33 -30.84 8.84 10.67
CA GLY A 33 -30.62 7.87 9.60
C GLY A 33 -29.49 6.86 9.85
N GLU A 34 -28.90 6.82 11.05
CA GLU A 34 -28.08 5.67 11.48
C GLU A 34 -28.86 4.35 11.32
N LEU A 35 -28.15 3.26 11.04
CA LEU A 35 -28.76 1.94 10.91
C LEU A 35 -29.47 1.57 12.20
N THR A 36 -30.72 1.14 12.08
CA THR A 36 -31.48 0.54 13.19
C THR A 36 -30.82 -0.78 13.62
N THR A 37 -31.21 -1.29 14.79
CA THR A 37 -30.72 -2.59 15.26
C THR A 37 -31.03 -3.71 14.25
N ASP A 38 -32.25 -3.76 13.72
CA ASP A 38 -32.66 -4.79 12.76
C ASP A 38 -31.86 -4.71 11.45
N GLU A 39 -31.63 -3.50 10.93
CA GLU A 39 -30.79 -3.31 9.75
C GLU A 39 -29.33 -3.71 10.00
N ALA A 40 -28.78 -3.38 11.17
CA ALA A 40 -27.42 -3.76 11.53
C ALA A 40 -27.29 -5.29 11.68
N LEU A 41 -28.28 -5.96 12.27
CA LEU A 41 -28.28 -7.42 12.39
C LEU A 41 -28.37 -8.10 11.03
N LYS A 42 -29.24 -7.62 10.14
CA LYS A 42 -29.30 -8.11 8.76
C LYS A 42 -27.96 -7.94 8.05
N LEU A 43 -27.32 -6.78 8.21
CA LEU A 43 -26.00 -6.54 7.64
C LEU A 43 -24.95 -7.50 8.22
N CYS A 44 -25.00 -7.83 9.50
CA CYS A 44 -24.10 -8.85 10.07
C CYS A 44 -24.28 -10.22 9.40
N ASP A 45 -25.50 -10.59 9.05
CA ASP A 45 -25.82 -11.83 8.33
C ASP A 45 -25.23 -11.81 6.91
N ASP A 46 -25.49 -10.72 6.17
CA ASP A 46 -24.96 -10.54 4.81
C ASP A 46 -23.42 -10.55 4.77
N LEU A 47 -22.76 -9.98 5.78
CA LEU A 47 -21.29 -9.97 5.90
C LEU A 47 -20.72 -11.37 6.20
N GLY A 48 -21.45 -12.17 6.98
CA GLY A 48 -21.09 -13.56 7.25
C GLY A 48 -21.15 -14.42 5.99
N GLU A 49 -22.23 -14.26 5.21
CA GLU A 49 -22.39 -14.93 3.92
C GLU A 49 -21.31 -14.53 2.90
N LEU A 50 -20.83 -13.29 2.96
CA LEU A 50 -19.74 -12.81 2.10
C LEU A 50 -18.36 -13.36 2.50
N GLY A 51 -18.22 -13.92 3.71
CA GLY A 51 -17.01 -14.59 4.17
C GLY A 51 -15.97 -13.68 4.80
N PHE A 52 -16.38 -12.57 5.42
CA PHE A 52 -15.48 -11.76 6.24
C PHE A 52 -14.90 -12.58 7.41
N GLU A 53 -13.62 -12.36 7.70
CA GLU A 53 -12.93 -13.08 8.79
C GLU A 53 -12.97 -12.28 10.10
N TRP A 54 -12.80 -10.96 10.02
CA TRP A 54 -12.93 -10.08 11.19
C TRP A 54 -13.47 -8.70 10.85
N ILE A 55 -14.21 -8.11 11.80
CA ILE A 55 -14.78 -6.77 11.68
C ILE A 55 -14.47 -5.97 12.94
N THR A 56 -13.99 -4.76 12.75
CA THR A 56 -13.68 -3.84 13.84
C THR A 56 -14.78 -2.80 13.98
N LEU A 57 -15.50 -2.87 15.10
CA LEU A 57 -16.50 -1.88 15.48
C LEU A 57 -15.80 -0.60 15.95
N SER A 58 -16.21 0.50 15.35
CA SER A 58 -15.71 1.85 15.59
C SER A 58 -16.88 2.85 15.40
N GLY A 59 -16.58 4.09 15.04
CA GLY A 59 -17.56 5.11 14.64
C GLY A 59 -18.14 5.85 15.83
N GLY A 60 -18.07 7.19 15.77
CA GLY A 60 -18.24 7.96 16.98
C GLY A 60 -17.35 7.38 18.07
N GLU A 61 -17.96 7.10 19.20
CA GLU A 61 -17.52 6.15 20.19
C GLU A 61 -18.52 4.98 20.23
N PRO A 62 -18.13 3.74 19.87
CA PRO A 62 -19.07 2.62 19.77
C PRO A 62 -19.80 2.34 21.08
N THR A 63 -19.16 2.57 22.22
CA THR A 63 -19.80 2.35 23.54
C THR A 63 -20.92 3.34 23.86
N THR A 64 -21.13 4.38 23.05
CA THR A 64 -22.28 5.29 23.17
C THR A 64 -23.56 4.75 22.49
N ARG A 65 -23.43 3.80 21.56
CA ARG A 65 -24.55 3.16 20.88
C ARG A 65 -25.11 2.02 21.72
N LYS A 66 -26.39 2.05 22.08
CA LYS A 66 -26.95 1.15 23.12
C LYS A 66 -26.85 -0.35 22.81
N ASP A 67 -26.94 -0.71 21.54
CA ASP A 67 -27.03 -2.07 20.99
C ASP A 67 -25.70 -2.57 20.36
N TRP A 68 -24.56 -1.93 20.64
CA TRP A 68 -23.26 -2.32 20.07
C TRP A 68 -22.89 -3.78 20.34
N ASP A 69 -23.26 -4.30 21.51
CA ASP A 69 -22.97 -5.67 21.96
C ASP A 69 -23.86 -6.70 21.27
N VAL A 70 -25.08 -6.30 20.90
CA VAL A 70 -25.99 -7.12 20.10
C VAL A 70 -25.43 -7.29 18.68
N ILE A 71 -24.92 -6.22 18.08
CA ILE A 71 -24.24 -6.24 16.77
C ILE A 71 -22.99 -7.14 16.83
N ALA A 72 -22.11 -6.91 17.82
CA ALA A 72 -20.91 -7.71 18.01
C ALA A 72 -21.22 -9.21 18.17
N ARG A 73 -22.25 -9.54 18.98
CA ARG A 73 -22.69 -10.93 19.18
C ARG A 73 -23.18 -11.56 17.89
N ARG A 74 -23.90 -10.82 17.04
CA ARG A 74 -24.37 -11.36 15.77
C ARG A 74 -23.22 -11.61 14.79
N LEU A 75 -22.23 -10.72 14.74
CA LEU A 75 -21.00 -10.97 13.97
C LEU A 75 -20.33 -12.29 14.40
N ALA A 76 -20.14 -12.49 15.70
CA ALA A 76 -19.57 -13.73 16.24
C ALA A 76 -20.40 -14.98 15.88
N GLN A 77 -21.73 -14.89 15.94
CA GLN A 77 -22.63 -15.98 15.54
C GLN A 77 -22.51 -16.36 14.06
N ASN A 78 -22.13 -15.40 13.21
CA ASN A 78 -21.91 -15.59 11.78
C ASN A 78 -20.46 -15.96 11.43
N GLY A 79 -19.65 -16.34 12.43
CA GLY A 79 -18.27 -16.77 12.23
C GLY A 79 -17.26 -15.64 12.01
N ILE A 80 -17.68 -14.38 12.16
CA ILE A 80 -16.80 -13.20 12.05
C ILE A 80 -16.23 -12.88 13.42
N ILE A 81 -14.93 -12.62 13.52
CA ILE A 81 -14.29 -12.18 14.77
C ILE A 81 -14.54 -10.67 14.97
N PRO A 82 -15.34 -10.24 15.98
CA PRO A 82 -15.57 -8.83 16.22
C PRO A 82 -14.47 -8.25 17.10
N ASN A 83 -13.95 -7.09 16.70
CA ASN A 83 -13.01 -6.27 17.47
C ASN A 83 -13.64 -4.91 17.78
N MET A 84 -13.08 -4.15 18.71
CA MET A 84 -13.55 -2.81 19.04
C MET A 84 -12.40 -1.82 19.15
N ILE A 85 -12.56 -0.63 18.57
CA ILE A 85 -11.73 0.54 18.85
C ILE A 85 -12.54 1.52 19.68
N THR A 86 -12.02 1.92 20.85
CA THR A 86 -12.69 2.84 21.79
C THR A 86 -11.75 3.94 22.27
N ASN A 87 -12.32 5.07 22.64
CA ASN A 87 -11.63 6.14 23.37
C ASN A 87 -11.45 5.83 24.87
N GLY A 88 -12.05 4.73 25.36
CA GLY A 88 -11.87 4.21 26.71
C GLY A 88 -12.61 4.95 27.83
N TRP A 89 -13.31 6.06 27.54
CA TRP A 89 -13.91 6.92 28.57
C TRP A 89 -15.02 6.24 29.38
N LEU A 90 -15.80 5.38 28.72
CA LEU A 90 -16.93 4.65 29.32
C LEU A 90 -16.54 3.25 29.79
N ILE A 91 -15.27 2.85 29.68
CA ILE A 91 -14.85 1.52 30.09
C ILE A 91 -14.95 1.37 31.61
N ASP A 92 -15.75 0.40 32.02
CA ASP A 92 -15.92 -0.07 33.38
C ASP A 92 -16.15 -1.60 33.38
N ASP A 93 -16.32 -2.20 34.55
CA ASP A 93 -16.60 -3.64 34.66
C ASP A 93 -17.77 -4.10 33.78
N LYS A 94 -18.85 -3.32 33.70
CA LYS A 94 -20.06 -3.70 32.96
C LYS A 94 -19.84 -3.71 31.46
N ILE A 95 -19.13 -2.71 30.92
CA ILE A 95 -18.79 -2.67 29.49
C ILE A 95 -17.84 -3.82 29.14
N LEU A 96 -16.86 -4.11 29.98
CA LEU A 96 -15.92 -5.21 29.76
C LEU A 96 -16.61 -6.59 29.81
N ASP A 97 -17.56 -6.78 30.74
CA ASP A 97 -18.34 -8.01 30.81
C ASP A 97 -19.25 -8.17 29.58
N ARG A 98 -19.93 -7.11 29.15
CA ARG A 98 -20.71 -7.10 27.89
C ARG A 98 -19.85 -7.40 26.66
N ALA A 99 -18.64 -6.85 26.60
CA ALA A 99 -17.72 -7.07 25.47
C ALA A 99 -17.32 -8.53 25.37
N ARG A 100 -16.95 -9.14 26.50
CA ARG A 100 -16.62 -10.56 26.60
C ARG A 100 -17.80 -11.44 26.20
N GLU A 101 -18.98 -11.17 26.74
CA GLU A 101 -20.20 -11.92 26.44
C GLU A 101 -20.63 -11.80 24.97
N ALA A 102 -20.37 -10.66 24.34
CA ALA A 102 -20.64 -10.43 22.93
C ALA A 102 -19.61 -11.07 21.99
N GLY A 103 -18.52 -11.62 22.53
CA GLY A 103 -17.47 -12.26 21.75
C GLY A 103 -16.44 -11.29 21.17
N ILE A 104 -16.32 -10.06 21.71
CA ILE A 104 -15.24 -9.14 21.31
C ILE A 104 -13.89 -9.80 21.59
N ASN A 105 -13.08 -9.95 20.54
CA ASN A 105 -11.78 -10.59 20.62
C ASN A 105 -10.67 -9.63 21.07
N THR A 106 -10.67 -8.39 20.56
CA THR A 106 -9.67 -7.38 20.91
C THR A 106 -10.35 -6.05 21.20
N ILE A 107 -10.00 -5.43 22.34
CA ILE A 107 -10.36 -4.05 22.68
C ILE A 107 -9.13 -3.16 22.49
N ALA A 108 -9.13 -2.34 21.45
CA ALA A 108 -8.08 -1.38 21.18
C ALA A 108 -8.44 -0.01 21.76
N VAL A 109 -7.65 0.46 22.73
CA VAL A 109 -7.87 1.74 23.41
C VAL A 109 -6.98 2.81 22.80
N SER A 110 -7.57 3.93 22.45
CA SER A 110 -6.83 5.02 21.82
C SER A 110 -6.07 5.87 22.85
N VAL A 111 -4.76 6.05 22.67
CA VAL A 111 -3.85 6.77 23.56
C VAL A 111 -2.84 7.59 22.77
N ASP A 112 -2.94 8.92 22.82
CA ASP A 112 -2.15 9.82 21.94
C ASP A 112 -1.03 10.59 22.62
N GLY A 113 -0.42 10.03 23.67
CA GLY A 113 0.68 10.67 24.40
C GLY A 113 0.62 10.37 25.90
N LEU A 114 1.46 11.07 26.65
CA LEU A 114 1.41 11.18 28.10
C LEU A 114 0.23 12.08 28.53
N CYS A 115 0.03 12.24 29.83
CA CYS A 115 -1.19 12.84 30.39
C CYS A 115 -1.59 14.17 29.75
N ASP A 116 -0.70 15.16 29.79
CA ASP A 116 -1.00 16.51 29.30
C ASP A 116 -1.28 16.52 27.78
N THR A 117 -0.46 15.82 27.01
CA THR A 117 -0.59 15.74 25.55
C THR A 117 -1.84 14.97 25.14
N HIS A 118 -2.12 13.83 25.76
CA HIS A 118 -3.32 13.03 25.52
C HIS A 118 -4.59 13.83 25.83
N ASP A 119 -4.66 14.47 26.99
CA ASP A 119 -5.81 15.25 27.43
C ASP A 119 -6.01 16.52 26.58
N PHE A 120 -4.92 17.18 26.19
CA PHE A 120 -4.94 18.30 25.25
C PHE A 120 -5.53 17.88 23.91
N ILE A 121 -5.07 16.77 23.35
CA ILE A 121 -5.51 16.27 22.06
C ILE A 121 -6.98 15.80 22.12
N ARG A 122 -7.36 15.15 23.22
CA ARG A 122 -8.68 14.53 23.41
C ARG A 122 -9.56 15.33 24.36
N LYS A 123 -9.64 14.90 25.62
CA LYS A 123 -10.56 15.44 26.63
C LYS A 123 -9.86 15.40 27.99
N PRO A 124 -9.87 16.51 28.76
CA PRO A 124 -9.32 16.50 30.11
C PRO A 124 -9.85 15.36 30.99
N GLY A 125 -8.95 14.67 31.67
CA GLY A 125 -9.19 13.49 32.49
C GLY A 125 -9.34 12.19 31.70
N SER A 126 -9.14 12.17 30.38
CA SER A 126 -9.24 10.93 29.62
C SER A 126 -8.04 10.03 29.82
N PHE A 127 -6.84 10.58 30.02
CA PHE A 127 -5.64 9.80 30.26
C PHE A 127 -5.75 8.90 31.50
N GLU A 128 -6.13 9.48 32.65
CA GLU A 128 -6.29 8.70 33.89
C GLU A 128 -7.32 7.58 33.73
N ARG A 129 -8.44 7.88 33.03
CA ARG A 129 -9.48 6.89 32.74
C ARG A 129 -8.98 5.73 31.91
N ILE A 130 -8.23 5.97 30.84
CA ILE A 130 -7.69 4.89 30.01
C ILE A 130 -6.63 4.06 30.76
N MET A 131 -5.84 4.69 31.64
CA MET A 131 -4.86 3.98 32.47
C MET A 131 -5.54 3.04 33.47
N ASN A 132 -6.68 3.44 34.03
CA ASN A 132 -7.51 2.59 34.87
C ASN A 132 -8.21 1.50 34.04
N ALA A 133 -8.65 1.81 32.82
CA ALA A 133 -9.23 0.83 31.91
C ALA A 133 -8.24 -0.30 31.57
N PHE A 134 -6.96 0.02 31.31
CA PHE A 134 -5.93 -1.01 31.12
C PHE A 134 -5.75 -1.90 32.36
N ASP A 135 -5.73 -1.32 33.56
CA ASP A 135 -5.63 -2.11 34.80
C ASP A 135 -6.82 -3.05 34.96
N LEU A 136 -8.04 -2.60 34.64
CA LEU A 136 -9.25 -3.44 34.68
C LEU A 136 -9.21 -4.56 33.64
N MET A 137 -8.83 -4.26 32.40
CA MET A 137 -8.72 -5.29 31.34
C MET A 137 -7.64 -6.32 31.68
N LYS A 138 -6.52 -5.90 32.28
CA LYS A 138 -5.47 -6.78 32.80
C LYS A 138 -5.99 -7.68 33.92
N GLN A 139 -6.75 -7.14 34.88
CA GLN A 139 -7.34 -7.92 35.98
C GLN A 139 -8.35 -8.96 35.48
N LYS A 140 -9.09 -8.66 34.41
CA LYS A 140 -10.07 -9.57 33.79
C LYS A 140 -9.48 -10.54 32.76
N ASP A 141 -8.17 -10.49 32.53
CA ASP A 141 -7.47 -11.31 31.52
C ASP A 141 -8.09 -11.16 30.11
N LEU A 142 -8.44 -9.93 29.72
CA LEU A 142 -8.93 -9.62 28.39
C LEU A 142 -7.76 -9.37 27.42
N ASN A 143 -8.01 -9.59 26.13
CA ASN A 143 -7.06 -9.21 25.10
C ASN A 143 -7.31 -7.76 24.65
N TYR A 144 -6.29 -6.91 24.81
CA TYR A 144 -6.38 -5.48 24.53
C TYR A 144 -5.10 -4.94 23.89
N ALA A 145 -5.30 -3.86 23.14
CA ALA A 145 -4.26 -3.17 22.40
C ALA A 145 -4.31 -1.66 22.64
N ALA A 146 -3.26 -0.97 22.23
CA ALA A 146 -3.22 0.48 22.16
C ALA A 146 -3.20 0.95 20.70
N ILE A 147 -3.78 2.11 20.42
CA ILE A 147 -3.64 2.81 19.14
C ILE A 147 -3.21 4.25 19.40
N THR A 148 -2.19 4.72 18.71
CA THR A 148 -1.68 6.09 18.81
C THR A 148 -1.70 6.77 17.45
N THR A 149 -2.38 7.90 17.36
CA THR A 149 -2.31 8.83 16.23
C THR A 149 -1.14 9.78 16.45
N VAL A 150 0.00 9.42 15.84
CA VAL A 150 1.26 10.15 15.91
C VAL A 150 1.13 11.48 15.16
N ASN A 151 1.51 12.56 15.83
CA ASN A 151 1.46 13.92 15.32
C ASN A 151 2.60 14.75 15.94
N GLN A 152 2.72 16.01 15.56
CA GLN A 152 3.83 16.88 16.00
C GLN A 152 3.92 17.05 17.53
N GLN A 153 2.80 16.92 18.24
CA GLN A 153 2.73 17.11 19.70
C GLN A 153 3.21 15.90 20.49
N ASN A 154 3.06 14.67 19.94
CA ASN A 154 3.28 13.43 20.71
C ASN A 154 4.41 12.55 20.20
N ILE A 155 4.99 12.84 19.02
CA ILE A 155 6.08 12.01 18.48
C ILE A 155 7.28 11.90 19.42
N GLY A 156 7.58 12.98 20.16
CA GLY A 156 8.66 13.00 21.15
C GLY A 156 8.39 12.14 22.39
N GLU A 157 7.15 11.72 22.63
CA GLU A 157 6.72 10.99 23.83
C GLU A 157 6.65 9.47 23.61
N LEU A 158 6.80 8.98 22.37
CA LEU A 158 6.56 7.57 22.03
C LEU A 158 7.41 6.60 22.86
N ALA A 159 8.65 6.96 23.18
CA ALA A 159 9.54 6.11 23.98
C ALA A 159 9.05 5.95 25.43
N GLU A 160 8.59 7.02 26.06
CA GLU A 160 8.05 6.98 27.42
C GLU A 160 6.68 6.31 27.44
N LEU A 161 5.85 6.59 26.44
CA LEU A 161 4.55 5.94 26.27
C LEU A 161 4.71 4.41 26.11
N ARG A 162 5.71 3.93 25.36
CA ARG A 162 6.01 2.49 25.27
C ARG A 162 6.16 1.84 26.65
N GLU A 163 7.02 2.40 27.49
CA GLU A 163 7.32 1.81 28.81
C GLU A 163 6.07 1.79 29.70
N LEU A 164 5.24 2.84 29.61
CA LEU A 164 3.96 2.91 30.29
C LEU A 164 3.00 1.82 29.80
N LEU A 165 2.85 1.64 28.49
CA LEU A 165 1.96 0.63 27.90
C LEU A 165 2.40 -0.80 28.29
N ILE A 166 3.70 -1.08 28.26
CA ILE A 166 4.27 -2.36 28.74
C ILE A 166 3.92 -2.59 30.21
N THR A 167 4.10 -1.57 31.06
CA THR A 167 3.77 -1.65 32.50
C THR A 167 2.28 -1.94 32.71
N LYS A 168 1.42 -1.32 31.90
CA LYS A 168 -0.03 -1.54 31.87
C LYS A 168 -0.45 -2.87 31.28
N GLY A 169 0.48 -3.67 30.75
CA GLY A 169 0.23 -5.02 30.26
C GLY A 169 -0.23 -5.10 28.80
N VAL A 170 -0.20 -3.97 28.06
CA VAL A 170 -0.58 -3.92 26.66
C VAL A 170 0.39 -4.78 25.84
N LYS A 171 -0.16 -5.68 25.02
CA LYS A 171 0.64 -6.61 24.19
C LYS A 171 0.78 -6.20 22.74
N SER A 172 -0.17 -5.44 22.21
CA SER A 172 -0.13 -4.94 20.83
C SER A 172 -0.35 -3.43 20.80
N TRP A 173 0.43 -2.72 19.99
CA TRP A 173 0.35 -1.28 19.84
C TRP A 173 0.47 -0.88 18.36
N GLN A 174 -0.55 -0.20 17.86
CA GLN A 174 -0.55 0.34 16.50
C GLN A 174 -0.21 1.83 16.50
N LEU A 175 0.70 2.22 15.62
CA LEU A 175 0.97 3.62 15.28
C LEU A 175 0.32 3.98 13.95
N GLN A 176 -0.26 5.17 13.87
CA GLN A 176 -0.76 5.77 12.63
C GLN A 176 -0.45 7.27 12.59
N ILE A 177 -0.30 7.85 11.41
CA ILE A 177 -0.06 9.29 11.25
C ILE A 177 -1.37 10.07 11.37
N GLY A 178 -1.36 11.15 12.14
CA GLY A 178 -2.40 12.18 12.12
C GLY A 178 -2.33 13.00 10.84
N LEU A 179 -3.40 12.96 10.05
CA LEU A 179 -3.52 13.65 8.77
C LEU A 179 -4.53 14.81 8.88
N PRO A 180 -4.37 15.90 8.09
CA PRO A 180 -5.23 17.09 8.16
C PRO A 180 -6.61 16.83 7.55
N MET A 181 -7.43 16.08 8.26
CA MET A 181 -8.81 15.74 7.90
C MET A 181 -9.71 15.82 9.13
N GLY A 182 -11.01 15.95 8.89
CA GLY A 182 -11.98 16.19 9.96
C GLY A 182 -11.55 17.38 10.82
N ASN A 183 -11.57 17.21 12.14
CA ASN A 183 -11.18 18.26 13.07
C ASN A 183 -9.71 18.67 12.93
N MET A 184 -8.82 17.74 12.52
CA MET A 184 -7.38 18.02 12.44
C MET A 184 -7.04 19.02 11.33
N ALA A 185 -7.95 19.20 10.35
CA ALA A 185 -7.77 20.19 9.29
C ALA A 185 -7.64 21.62 9.83
N ASP A 186 -8.25 21.90 10.99
CA ASP A 186 -8.18 23.20 11.67
C ASP A 186 -6.98 23.31 12.65
N HIS A 187 -6.17 22.25 12.77
CA HIS A 187 -5.06 22.12 13.73
C HIS A 187 -3.72 21.92 13.02
N GLY A 188 -3.33 22.88 12.19
CA GLY A 188 -2.09 22.83 11.40
C GLY A 188 -0.83 22.65 12.24
N GLU A 189 -0.82 23.14 13.48
CA GLU A 189 0.26 22.99 14.46
C GLU A 189 0.50 21.55 14.92
N MET A 190 -0.47 20.65 14.69
CA MET A 190 -0.34 19.23 15.00
C MET A 190 0.19 18.42 13.81
N ILE A 191 0.17 18.96 12.60
CA ILE A 191 0.61 18.23 11.40
C ILE A 191 2.12 18.00 11.47
N MET A 192 2.51 16.73 11.41
CA MET A 192 3.91 16.33 11.42
C MET A 192 4.58 16.65 10.08
N GLU A 193 5.82 17.14 10.07
CA GLU A 193 6.53 17.26 8.78
C GLU A 193 6.81 15.88 8.16
N PRO A 194 6.68 15.70 6.83
CA PRO A 194 6.83 14.38 6.21
C PRO A 194 8.16 13.68 6.46
N ARG A 195 9.25 14.43 6.69
CA ARG A 195 10.58 13.88 7.03
C ARG A 195 10.59 13.03 8.31
N HIS A 196 9.67 13.29 9.23
CA HIS A 196 9.56 12.60 10.51
C HIS A 196 8.92 11.20 10.40
N VAL A 197 8.47 10.78 9.20
CA VAL A 197 8.05 9.38 8.99
C VAL A 197 9.17 8.39 9.34
N ASN A 198 10.44 8.77 9.10
CA ASN A 198 11.59 7.94 9.45
C ASN A 198 11.78 7.81 10.95
N ASP A 199 11.43 8.83 11.73
CA ASP A 199 11.54 8.79 13.19
C ASP A 199 10.53 7.79 13.77
N ILE A 200 9.33 7.71 13.19
CA ILE A 200 8.34 6.68 13.55
C ILE A 200 8.84 5.28 13.19
N ILE A 201 9.42 5.10 12.00
CA ILE A 201 9.95 3.82 11.54
C ILE A 201 11.12 3.38 12.43
N ASP A 202 12.03 4.28 12.75
CA ASP A 202 13.19 4.02 13.61
C ASP A 202 12.72 3.64 15.02
N PHE A 203 11.77 4.39 15.59
CA PHE A 203 11.15 4.07 16.87
C PHE A 203 10.47 2.70 16.88
N ALA A 204 9.70 2.38 15.85
CA ALA A 204 9.01 1.09 15.75
C ALA A 204 10.01 -0.06 15.63
N TYR A 205 11.06 0.11 14.83
CA TYR A 205 12.12 -0.90 14.71
C TYR A 205 12.84 -1.12 16.04
N GLU A 206 13.20 -0.05 16.77
CA GLU A 206 13.78 -0.17 18.11
C GLU A 206 12.85 -0.86 19.09
N THR A 207 11.55 -0.55 19.04
CA THR A 207 10.54 -1.15 19.91
C THR A 207 10.40 -2.66 19.64
N MET A 208 10.35 -3.05 18.37
CA MET A 208 10.35 -4.46 17.96
C MET A 208 11.60 -5.20 18.48
N GLN A 209 12.79 -4.59 18.35
CA GLN A 209 14.04 -5.20 18.83
C GLN A 209 14.10 -5.34 20.36
N LYS A 210 13.56 -4.37 21.10
CA LYS A 210 13.50 -4.42 22.56
C LYS A 210 12.50 -5.47 23.06
N GLY A 211 11.42 -5.71 22.32
CA GLY A 211 10.32 -6.59 22.72
C GLY A 211 9.50 -6.04 23.89
N GLY A 212 8.65 -6.90 24.47
CA GLY A 212 7.73 -6.55 25.56
C GLY A 212 6.37 -6.03 25.09
N ILE A 213 6.30 -5.49 23.87
CA ILE A 213 5.08 -5.10 23.17
C ILE A 213 5.25 -5.27 21.66
N ASP A 214 4.25 -5.84 21.00
CA ASP A 214 4.22 -6.00 19.55
C ASP A 214 3.79 -4.69 18.90
N ILE A 215 4.67 -4.09 18.12
CA ILE A 215 4.43 -2.81 17.46
C ILE A 215 3.99 -3.02 16.02
N GLN A 216 2.95 -2.28 15.61
CA GLN A 216 2.37 -2.37 14.26
C GLN A 216 2.35 -1.00 13.60
N LEU A 217 2.71 -0.95 12.33
CA LEU A 217 2.64 0.26 11.50
C LEU A 217 1.36 0.24 10.67
N ALA A 218 0.50 1.23 10.85
CA ALA A 218 -0.66 1.42 9.99
C ALA A 218 -0.25 1.67 8.53
N ASP A 219 -1.20 1.52 7.61
CA ASP A 219 -1.00 1.67 6.17
C ASP A 219 -0.46 3.03 5.73
N CYS A 220 -0.57 4.07 6.57
CA CYS A 220 -0.05 5.41 6.31
C CYS A 220 1.42 5.62 6.70
N ILE A 221 2.11 4.61 7.25
CA ILE A 221 3.53 4.67 7.62
C ILE A 221 4.35 3.69 6.76
N GLY A 222 5.39 4.16 6.11
CA GLY A 222 6.19 3.37 5.16
C GLY A 222 6.93 4.26 4.18
N TYR A 223 7.39 3.80 3.01
CA TYR A 223 7.28 2.50 2.35
C TYR A 223 8.65 2.13 1.80
N TYR A 224 8.96 0.84 1.70
CA TYR A 224 10.22 0.32 1.15
C TYR A 224 11.45 0.81 1.93
N ASN A 225 11.29 0.97 3.24
CA ASN A 225 12.40 1.18 4.16
C ASN A 225 12.74 -0.18 4.79
N VAL A 226 14.03 -0.54 4.84
CA VAL A 226 14.48 -1.84 5.37
C VAL A 226 14.00 -2.08 6.80
N LYS A 227 13.98 -1.04 7.66
CA LYS A 227 13.51 -1.16 9.05
C LYS A 227 12.00 -1.35 9.11
N GLU A 228 11.25 -0.62 8.29
CA GLU A 228 9.80 -0.76 8.19
C GLU A 228 9.40 -2.16 7.72
N ILE A 229 10.10 -2.70 6.71
CA ILE A 229 9.88 -4.05 6.21
C ILE A 229 10.06 -5.08 7.33
N GLU A 230 11.12 -4.97 8.14
CA GLU A 230 11.35 -5.89 9.27
C GLU A 230 10.26 -5.77 10.35
N VAL A 231 9.84 -4.54 10.68
CA VAL A 231 8.70 -4.32 11.60
C VAL A 231 7.44 -5.01 11.10
N ARG A 232 7.11 -4.88 9.81
CA ARG A 232 5.92 -5.50 9.24
C ARG A 232 6.01 -7.02 9.17
N LYS A 233 7.18 -7.59 8.83
CA LYS A 233 7.41 -9.04 8.89
C LYS A 233 7.14 -9.58 10.29
N SER A 234 7.69 -8.92 11.32
CA SER A 234 7.47 -9.31 12.71
C SER A 234 6.00 -9.19 13.10
N SER A 235 5.34 -8.06 12.81
CA SER A 235 3.95 -7.83 13.22
C SER A 235 2.93 -8.72 12.52
N LEU A 236 3.21 -9.09 11.27
CA LEU A 236 2.35 -9.97 10.47
C LEU A 236 2.72 -11.45 10.62
N ASN A 237 3.79 -11.77 11.36
CA ASN A 237 4.35 -13.10 11.47
C ASN A 237 4.63 -13.74 10.09
N MET A 238 5.32 -13.00 9.22
CA MET A 238 5.65 -13.41 7.85
C MET A 238 7.17 -13.39 7.62
N GLU A 239 7.72 -14.44 7.01
CA GLU A 239 9.16 -14.47 6.64
C GLU A 239 9.49 -13.43 5.55
N GLN A 240 8.56 -13.23 4.61
CA GLN A 240 8.71 -12.31 3.50
C GLN A 240 7.49 -11.40 3.43
N TYR A 241 7.74 -10.09 3.52
CA TYR A 241 6.74 -9.06 3.34
C TYR A 241 7.38 -7.84 2.70
N VAL A 242 6.66 -7.24 1.76
CA VAL A 242 6.86 -5.87 1.29
C VAL A 242 5.49 -5.28 0.97
N TRP A 243 5.34 -3.96 1.05
CA TRP A 243 4.09 -3.30 0.69
C TRP A 243 3.71 -3.57 -0.78
N GLN A 244 2.46 -3.99 -1.01
CA GLN A 244 1.90 -4.35 -2.33
C GLN A 244 0.71 -3.47 -2.74
N GLY A 245 0.58 -2.29 -2.13
CA GLY A 245 -0.51 -1.35 -2.42
C GLY A 245 -1.66 -1.41 -1.43
N CYS A 246 -2.56 -0.44 -1.56
CA CYS A 246 -3.70 -0.27 -0.67
C CYS A 246 -4.71 -1.44 -0.81
N ALA A 247 -5.15 -1.98 0.33
CA ALA A 247 -6.11 -3.09 0.40
C ALA A 247 -7.59 -2.66 0.24
N ALA A 248 -7.88 -1.36 0.23
CA ALA A 248 -9.24 -0.81 0.15
C ALA A 248 -9.99 -1.30 -1.11
N GLY A 249 -11.15 -1.89 -0.93
CA GLY A 249 -11.93 -2.51 -2.00
C GLY A 249 -11.34 -3.80 -2.60
N LYS A 250 -10.15 -4.25 -2.15
CA LYS A 250 -9.51 -5.50 -2.63
C LYS A 250 -9.63 -6.62 -1.61
N TYR A 251 -9.32 -6.29 -0.36
CA TYR A 251 -9.36 -7.20 0.79
C TYR A 251 -10.12 -6.63 1.99
N GLY A 252 -10.44 -5.33 1.97
CA GLY A 252 -11.30 -4.74 2.98
C GLY A 252 -12.18 -3.61 2.48
N MET A 253 -13.16 -3.24 3.29
CA MET A 253 -14.07 -2.12 3.05
C MET A 253 -14.30 -1.34 4.35
N GLY A 254 -14.83 -0.12 4.22
CA GLY A 254 -15.42 0.62 5.32
C GLY A 254 -16.94 0.57 5.24
N ILE A 255 -17.59 0.49 6.39
CA ILE A 255 -19.04 0.58 6.53
C ILE A 255 -19.35 1.79 7.40
N LEU A 256 -20.15 2.71 6.88
CA LEU A 256 -20.56 3.90 7.62
C LEU A 256 -21.85 3.66 8.40
N HIS A 257 -22.08 4.52 9.39
CA HIS A 257 -23.18 4.46 10.34
C HIS A 257 -24.57 4.47 9.70
N ASN A 258 -24.71 5.04 8.50
CA ASN A 258 -25.94 5.15 7.72
C ASN A 258 -26.13 4.01 6.70
N GLY A 259 -25.20 3.05 6.65
CA GLY A 259 -25.21 1.94 5.70
C GLY A 259 -24.45 2.18 4.39
N ASP A 260 -23.78 3.32 4.22
CA ASP A 260 -22.92 3.54 3.06
C ASP A 260 -21.68 2.63 3.11
N ILE A 261 -21.32 2.10 1.94
CA ILE A 261 -20.13 1.27 1.73
C ILE A 261 -19.06 2.11 1.03
N ILE A 262 -17.85 2.11 1.59
CA ILE A 262 -16.67 2.81 1.06
C ILE A 262 -15.47 1.87 1.05
N GLY A 263 -14.39 2.20 0.34
CA GLY A 263 -13.19 1.33 0.35
C GLY A 263 -12.37 1.40 1.64
N CYS A 264 -12.39 2.54 2.35
CA CYS A 264 -11.64 2.76 3.58
C CYS A 264 -12.33 3.85 4.40
N THR A 265 -12.52 3.64 5.71
CA THR A 265 -13.15 4.64 6.60
C THR A 265 -12.41 5.96 6.70
N SER A 266 -11.15 6.03 6.27
CA SER A 266 -10.43 7.31 6.19
C SER A 266 -10.72 8.09 4.90
N VAL A 267 -11.21 7.44 3.84
CA VAL A 267 -11.54 8.07 2.56
C VAL A 267 -13.06 8.30 2.49
N ARG A 268 -13.50 9.46 3.03
CA ARG A 268 -14.91 9.72 3.38
C ARG A 268 -15.67 10.61 2.40
N ASP A 269 -15.00 11.16 1.38
CA ASP A 269 -15.69 11.98 0.40
C ASP A 269 -16.81 11.16 -0.26
N LYS A 270 -17.99 11.77 -0.41
CA LYS A 270 -19.19 11.13 -0.98
C LYS A 270 -18.94 10.53 -2.35
N GLN A 271 -17.97 11.04 -3.10
CA GLN A 271 -17.60 10.48 -4.40
C GLN A 271 -17.01 9.06 -4.33
N TYR A 272 -16.59 8.60 -3.13
CA TYR A 272 -16.03 7.26 -2.90
C TYR A 272 -17.02 6.30 -2.24
N VAL A 273 -18.31 6.69 -2.14
CA VAL A 273 -19.39 5.80 -1.71
C VAL A 273 -19.76 4.90 -2.88
N GLU A 274 -19.65 3.59 -2.65
CA GLU A 274 -19.87 2.54 -3.64
C GLU A 274 -21.32 2.06 -3.70
N GLY A 275 -22.10 2.35 -2.65
CA GLY A 275 -23.50 1.98 -2.53
C GLY A 275 -23.97 2.06 -1.08
N ASN A 276 -25.26 1.77 -0.86
CA ASN A 276 -25.86 1.74 0.48
C ASN A 276 -26.61 0.42 0.68
N VAL A 277 -26.42 -0.22 1.84
CA VAL A 277 -26.99 -1.54 2.16
C VAL A 277 -28.52 -1.58 2.25
N ARG A 278 -29.18 -0.42 2.36
CA ARG A 278 -30.65 -0.33 2.31
C ARG A 278 -31.19 -0.48 0.90
N ILE A 279 -30.37 -0.22 -0.11
CA ILE A 279 -30.75 -0.18 -1.53
C ILE A 279 -30.23 -1.42 -2.24
N THR A 280 -28.98 -1.78 -1.98
CA THR A 280 -28.26 -2.84 -2.71
C THR A 280 -27.62 -3.79 -1.71
N PRO A 281 -27.80 -5.12 -1.83
CA PRO A 281 -27.10 -6.09 -0.99
C PRO A 281 -25.59 -5.87 -1.03
N VAL A 282 -24.91 -5.95 0.13
CA VAL A 282 -23.46 -5.69 0.22
C VAL A 282 -22.64 -6.60 -0.72
N LYS A 283 -23.12 -7.83 -0.95
CA LYS A 283 -22.54 -8.77 -1.90
C LYS A 283 -22.54 -8.22 -3.33
N GLU A 284 -23.65 -7.65 -3.77
CA GLU A 284 -23.75 -7.06 -5.11
C GLU A 284 -22.84 -5.84 -5.25
N ILE A 285 -22.70 -5.02 -4.19
CA ILE A 285 -21.74 -3.90 -4.16
C ILE A 285 -20.30 -4.44 -4.28
N TRP A 286 -19.94 -5.49 -3.56
CA TRP A 286 -18.59 -6.05 -3.60
C TRP A 286 -18.23 -6.67 -4.96
N ASP A 287 -19.14 -7.47 -5.50
CA ASP A 287 -18.97 -8.26 -6.72
C ASP A 287 -19.07 -7.37 -7.99
N ASN A 288 -19.61 -6.15 -7.88
CA ASN A 288 -19.70 -5.23 -9.01
C ASN A 288 -18.29 -4.80 -9.49
N PRO A 289 -17.92 -5.06 -10.75
CA PRO A 289 -16.59 -4.70 -11.28
C PRO A 289 -16.35 -3.18 -11.36
N GLN A 290 -17.40 -2.36 -11.30
CA GLN A 290 -17.30 -0.90 -11.28
C GLN A 290 -17.10 -0.33 -9.86
N SER A 291 -17.44 -1.10 -8.81
CA SER A 291 -17.24 -0.68 -7.43
C SER A 291 -15.76 -0.72 -7.06
N PHE A 292 -15.33 0.23 -6.23
CA PHE A 292 -13.95 0.44 -5.79
C PHE A 292 -12.98 0.68 -6.94
N SER A 293 -13.46 1.11 -8.10
CA SER A 293 -12.67 1.31 -9.32
C SER A 293 -11.51 2.28 -9.12
N TRP A 294 -11.66 3.25 -8.22
CA TRP A 294 -10.60 4.19 -7.84
C TRP A 294 -9.32 3.53 -7.28
N ASN A 295 -9.42 2.32 -6.69
CA ASN A 295 -8.27 1.54 -6.21
C ASN A 295 -8.05 0.24 -6.99
N ARG A 296 -9.13 -0.45 -7.40
CA ARG A 296 -9.08 -1.68 -8.21
C ARG A 296 -8.53 -1.43 -9.61
N GLY A 297 -8.78 -0.24 -10.16
CA GLY A 297 -8.34 0.19 -11.49
C GLY A 297 -7.10 1.07 -11.51
N LEU A 298 -6.54 1.42 -10.34
CA LEU A 298 -5.40 2.34 -10.25
C LEU A 298 -4.13 1.73 -10.86
N LYS A 299 -3.51 2.47 -11.77
CA LYS A 299 -2.26 2.09 -12.44
C LYS A 299 -1.14 3.06 -12.10
N LYS A 300 0.10 2.61 -12.25
CA LYS A 300 1.29 3.46 -12.10
C LYS A 300 1.23 4.72 -12.98
N SER A 301 0.71 4.60 -14.20
CA SER A 301 0.56 5.70 -15.17
C SER A 301 -0.35 6.82 -14.69
N ASP A 302 -1.27 6.53 -13.77
CA ASP A 302 -2.21 7.52 -13.23
C ASP A 302 -1.52 8.43 -12.21
N LEU A 303 -0.50 7.91 -11.52
CA LEU A 303 0.25 8.60 -10.48
C LEU A 303 1.01 9.83 -11.04
N LYS A 304 1.31 10.76 -10.15
CA LYS A 304 2.07 12.00 -10.39
C LYS A 304 3.28 12.08 -9.47
N GLY A 305 4.08 13.13 -9.63
CA GLY A 305 5.29 13.36 -8.83
C GLY A 305 6.31 12.22 -8.97
N LEU A 306 7.03 11.91 -7.89
CA LEU A 306 8.00 10.81 -7.89
C LEU A 306 7.34 9.44 -8.07
N CYS A 307 6.12 9.25 -7.57
CA CYS A 307 5.42 7.97 -7.61
C CYS A 307 5.21 7.44 -9.03
N SER A 308 5.06 8.32 -10.03
CA SER A 308 4.91 7.93 -11.44
C SER A 308 6.21 7.41 -12.07
N LYS A 309 7.37 7.74 -11.49
CA LYS A 309 8.70 7.31 -11.95
C LYS A 309 9.33 6.27 -11.03
N CYS A 310 8.71 6.02 -9.87
CA CYS A 310 9.24 5.18 -8.81
C CYS A 310 9.41 3.73 -9.28
N GLN A 311 10.54 3.10 -8.93
CA GLN A 311 10.78 1.68 -9.18
C GLN A 311 9.71 0.76 -8.58
N TYR A 312 9.10 1.18 -7.46
CA TYR A 312 8.03 0.45 -6.80
C TYR A 312 6.62 0.90 -7.23
N GLY A 313 6.51 1.87 -8.14
CA GLY A 313 5.22 2.48 -8.50
C GLY A 313 4.21 1.47 -9.05
N GLY A 314 4.68 0.37 -9.68
CA GLY A 314 3.84 -0.67 -10.25
C GLY A 314 3.15 -1.58 -9.21
N SER A 315 3.81 -1.82 -8.07
CA SER A 315 3.25 -2.61 -6.97
C SER A 315 2.64 -1.74 -5.87
N CYS A 316 3.33 -0.66 -5.47
CA CYS A 316 2.91 0.23 -4.39
C CYS A 316 1.66 1.04 -4.71
N LEU A 317 1.54 1.50 -5.96
CA LEU A 317 0.48 2.39 -6.44
C LEU A 317 0.30 3.69 -5.61
N GLY A 318 1.40 4.21 -5.06
CA GLY A 318 1.43 5.51 -4.34
C GLY A 318 1.20 5.44 -2.83
N GLY A 319 1.18 4.25 -2.24
CA GLY A 319 1.01 4.07 -0.79
C GLY A 319 -0.43 4.34 -0.36
N CYS A 320 -0.61 4.90 0.84
CA CYS A 320 -1.91 5.19 1.41
C CYS A 320 -2.65 6.26 0.59
N SER A 321 -3.80 5.87 0.05
CA SER A 321 -4.67 6.76 -0.71
C SER A 321 -5.20 7.93 0.13
N ASN A 322 -5.52 7.69 1.41
CA ASN A 322 -5.95 8.75 2.32
C ASN A 322 -4.86 9.81 2.53
N THR A 323 -3.60 9.40 2.73
CA THR A 323 -2.47 10.33 2.88
C THR A 323 -2.33 11.25 1.67
N ARG A 324 -2.47 10.72 0.44
CA ARG A 324 -2.37 11.52 -0.79
C ARG A 324 -3.54 12.49 -0.95
N ILE A 325 -4.77 12.03 -0.69
CA ILE A 325 -5.96 12.89 -0.74
C ILE A 325 -5.84 14.03 0.25
N THR A 326 -5.51 13.75 1.50
CA THR A 326 -5.50 14.75 2.58
C THR A 326 -4.34 15.72 2.48
N MET A 327 -3.17 15.27 2.03
CA MET A 327 -1.97 16.12 1.95
C MET A 327 -1.85 16.88 0.63
N GLU A 328 -2.29 16.28 -0.49
CA GLU A 328 -2.06 16.82 -1.83
C GLU A 328 -3.36 17.07 -2.61
N GLY A 329 -4.52 16.79 -2.02
CA GLY A 329 -5.83 17.00 -2.64
C GLY A 329 -6.17 16.03 -3.77
N SER A 330 -5.40 14.94 -3.96
CA SER A 330 -5.64 14.01 -5.05
C SER A 330 -5.18 12.59 -4.72
N LEU A 331 -5.99 11.61 -5.13
CA LEU A 331 -5.58 10.19 -5.19
C LEU A 331 -4.33 9.98 -6.04
N TYR A 332 -4.12 10.79 -7.08
CA TYR A 332 -3.05 10.57 -8.04
C TYR A 332 -1.73 11.25 -7.65
N ALA A 333 -1.74 12.08 -6.60
CA ALA A 333 -0.54 12.77 -6.16
C ALA A 333 0.54 11.79 -5.65
N GLU A 334 1.75 12.29 -5.47
CA GLU A 334 2.77 11.52 -4.77
C GLU A 334 2.53 11.51 -3.26
N ASN A 335 3.00 10.46 -2.59
CA ASN A 335 2.93 10.40 -1.13
C ASN A 335 4.18 11.02 -0.51
N LYS A 336 4.03 12.20 0.10
CA LYS A 336 5.14 12.91 0.78
C LYS A 336 5.60 12.23 2.07
N TYR A 337 4.74 11.45 2.74
CA TYR A 337 5.11 10.65 3.92
C TYR A 337 5.66 9.27 3.54
N CYS A 338 6.16 9.10 2.31
CA CYS A 338 6.87 7.90 1.91
C CYS A 338 8.37 8.03 2.25
N SER A 339 8.88 7.15 3.10
CA SER A 339 10.30 7.04 3.46
C SER A 339 11.21 6.88 2.23
N TYR A 340 10.83 6.03 1.28
CA TYR A 340 11.57 5.89 0.02
C TYR A 340 11.52 7.17 -0.83
N ASN A 341 10.39 7.87 -0.89
CA ASN A 341 10.31 9.15 -1.60
C ASN A 341 11.30 10.15 -1.00
N PHE A 342 11.32 10.28 0.33
CA PHE A 342 12.28 11.16 1.01
C PHE A 342 13.73 10.80 0.69
N ALA A 343 14.09 9.51 0.73
CA ALA A 343 15.43 9.04 0.42
C ALA A 343 15.84 9.36 -1.03
N VAL A 344 14.96 9.12 -2.00
CA VAL A 344 15.22 9.40 -3.42
C VAL A 344 15.28 10.89 -3.69
N SER A 345 14.38 11.69 -3.13
CA SER A 345 14.39 13.15 -3.27
C SER A 345 15.70 13.76 -2.76
N LYS A 346 16.17 13.30 -1.58
CA LYS A 346 17.48 13.70 -1.03
C LYS A 346 18.64 13.28 -1.93
N ALA A 347 18.61 12.06 -2.47
CA ALA A 347 19.63 11.61 -3.42
C ALA A 347 19.61 12.45 -4.70
N GLN A 348 18.42 12.75 -5.23
CA GLN A 348 18.24 13.54 -6.43
C GLN A 348 18.83 14.94 -6.28
N GLU A 349 18.61 15.62 -5.15
CA GLU A 349 19.22 16.92 -4.85
C GLU A 349 20.75 16.90 -4.87
N GLN A 350 21.36 15.80 -4.42
CA GLN A 350 22.82 15.64 -4.43
C GLN A 350 23.34 15.30 -5.82
N LEU A 351 22.71 14.35 -6.50
CA LEU A 351 23.16 13.86 -7.81
C LEU A 351 22.96 14.89 -8.92
N LYS A 352 21.91 15.73 -8.83
CA LYS A 352 21.67 16.83 -9.77
C LYS A 352 22.75 17.92 -9.74
N LYS A 353 23.68 17.92 -8.77
CA LYS A 353 24.80 18.87 -8.73
C LYS A 353 25.99 18.44 -9.62
N ILE A 354 25.94 17.25 -10.21
CA ILE A 354 27.03 16.71 -11.03
C ILE A 354 26.85 17.18 -12.48
N ASP A 355 27.77 18.00 -13.01
CA ASP A 355 27.70 18.52 -14.39
C ASP A 355 28.70 17.85 -15.35
N SER A 356 29.54 16.93 -14.85
CA SER A 356 30.44 16.14 -15.70
C SER A 356 29.72 14.92 -16.27
N LEU A 357 29.63 14.85 -17.61
CA LEU A 357 29.03 13.72 -18.31
C LEU A 357 29.73 12.40 -17.99
N GLU A 358 31.07 12.41 -17.91
CA GLU A 358 31.87 11.24 -17.54
C GLU A 358 31.52 10.74 -16.13
N LEU A 359 31.38 11.67 -15.17
CA LEU A 359 31.05 11.32 -13.79
C LEU A 359 29.61 10.81 -13.65
N LEU A 360 28.67 11.39 -14.39
CA LEU A 360 27.28 10.92 -14.45
C LEU A 360 27.22 9.47 -14.95
N ARG A 361 27.92 9.17 -16.05
CA ARG A 361 28.01 7.82 -16.62
C ARG A 361 28.64 6.83 -15.65
N SER A 362 29.82 7.13 -15.14
CA SER A 362 30.54 6.25 -14.21
C SER A 362 29.71 5.91 -12.96
N LYS A 363 28.95 6.88 -12.42
CA LYS A 363 28.06 6.62 -11.28
C LYS A 363 26.81 5.83 -11.67
N ALA A 364 26.23 6.08 -12.84
CA ALA A 364 25.08 5.34 -13.32
C ALA A 364 25.44 3.87 -13.54
N ASP A 365 26.58 3.58 -14.17
CA ASP A 365 27.07 2.21 -14.39
C ASP A 365 27.24 1.46 -13.07
N LYS A 366 27.75 2.12 -12.02
CA LYS A 366 27.84 1.55 -10.67
C LYS A 366 26.46 1.20 -10.12
N PHE A 367 25.48 2.10 -10.23
CA PHE A 367 24.12 1.80 -9.76
C PHE A 367 23.44 0.70 -10.58
N LEU A 368 23.67 0.65 -11.90
CA LEU A 368 23.17 -0.41 -12.78
C LEU A 368 23.76 -1.77 -12.42
N SER A 369 25.06 -1.84 -12.10
CA SER A 369 25.72 -3.08 -11.71
C SER A 369 25.16 -3.72 -10.43
N VAL A 370 24.47 -2.94 -9.59
CA VAL A 370 23.81 -3.42 -8.37
C VAL A 370 22.28 -3.37 -8.46
N GLY A 371 21.72 -3.15 -9.67
CA GLY A 371 20.27 -3.14 -9.91
C GLY A 371 19.52 -1.93 -9.33
N ASN A 372 20.21 -0.84 -8.98
CA ASN A 372 19.57 0.37 -8.49
C ASN A 372 19.15 1.28 -9.65
N PHE A 373 18.07 0.88 -10.33
CA PHE A 373 17.57 1.58 -11.51
C PHE A 373 17.05 2.99 -11.19
N GLN A 374 16.56 3.25 -9.98
CA GLN A 374 16.05 4.57 -9.63
C GLN A 374 17.14 5.65 -9.63
N LEU A 375 18.29 5.37 -8.98
CA LEU A 375 19.39 6.33 -8.94
C LEU A 375 20.13 6.39 -10.29
N ALA A 376 20.19 5.26 -11.01
CA ALA A 376 20.68 5.26 -12.38
C ALA A 376 19.84 6.16 -13.30
N GLU A 377 18.51 6.15 -13.17
CA GLU A 377 17.61 7.00 -13.98
C GLU A 377 17.86 8.48 -13.74
N ILE A 378 18.04 8.89 -12.48
CA ILE A 378 18.34 10.29 -12.14
C ILE A 378 19.61 10.77 -12.85
N LEU A 379 20.65 9.93 -12.87
CA LEU A 379 21.92 10.25 -13.50
C LEU A 379 21.84 10.21 -15.02
N MET A 380 21.16 9.21 -15.59
CA MET A 380 21.01 9.03 -17.03
C MET A 380 20.11 10.09 -17.64
N SER A 381 19.01 10.48 -16.98
CA SER A 381 18.17 11.60 -17.42
C SER A 381 19.01 12.88 -17.53
N LYS A 382 19.85 13.16 -16.53
CA LYS A 382 20.73 14.34 -16.59
C LYS A 382 21.80 14.21 -17.67
N ALA A 383 22.37 13.01 -17.86
CA ALA A 383 23.37 12.78 -18.91
C ALA A 383 22.79 13.02 -20.31
N VAL A 384 21.56 12.57 -20.55
CA VAL A 384 20.82 12.81 -21.80
C VAL A 384 20.48 14.29 -21.97
N GLU A 385 20.18 15.03 -20.89
CA GLU A 385 19.98 16.49 -20.97
C GLU A 385 21.26 17.24 -21.37
N LEU A 386 22.44 16.79 -20.91
CA LEU A 386 23.73 17.41 -21.24
C LEU A 386 24.20 17.10 -22.67
N ASP A 387 23.85 15.93 -23.20
CA ASP A 387 24.24 15.49 -24.55
C ASP A 387 23.09 14.71 -25.23
N SER A 388 22.06 15.44 -25.65
CA SER A 388 20.84 14.87 -26.22
C SER A 388 21.05 14.20 -27.59
N GLY A 389 22.19 14.44 -28.24
CA GLY A 389 22.56 13.81 -29.51
C GLY A 389 23.22 12.43 -29.33
N ASN A 390 23.50 12.02 -28.10
CA ASN A 390 24.21 10.80 -27.82
C ASN A 390 23.27 9.59 -27.74
N MET A 391 23.25 8.82 -28.83
CA MET A 391 22.38 7.64 -28.92
C MET A 391 22.76 6.55 -27.91
N ASP A 392 24.02 6.45 -27.49
CA ASP A 392 24.43 5.43 -26.50
C ASP A 392 23.84 5.77 -25.13
N LEU A 393 23.81 7.06 -24.75
CA LEU A 393 23.12 7.52 -23.53
C LEU A 393 21.63 7.26 -23.60
N LEU A 394 21.00 7.54 -24.75
CA LEU A 394 19.57 7.30 -24.94
C LEU A 394 19.23 5.80 -24.87
N SER A 395 20.07 4.92 -25.42
CA SER A 395 19.89 3.47 -25.31
C SER A 395 19.93 3.01 -23.86
N VAL A 396 20.93 3.45 -23.08
CA VAL A 396 21.02 3.12 -21.65
C VAL A 396 19.82 3.71 -20.89
N TYR A 397 19.48 4.97 -21.12
CA TYR A 397 18.33 5.62 -20.49
C TYR A 397 17.01 4.89 -20.79
N GLY A 398 16.81 4.46 -22.04
CA GLY A 398 15.67 3.65 -22.46
C GLY A 398 15.58 2.33 -21.70
N TYR A 399 16.70 1.62 -21.56
CA TYR A 399 16.79 0.40 -20.74
C TYR A 399 16.43 0.67 -19.27
N VAL A 400 16.99 1.73 -18.66
CA VAL A 400 16.68 2.07 -17.27
C VAL A 400 15.20 2.40 -17.09
N CYS A 401 14.61 3.16 -18.03
CA CYS A 401 13.19 3.48 -18.00
C CYS A 401 12.32 2.24 -18.10
N PHE A 402 12.69 1.27 -18.94
CA PHE A 402 12.00 -0.01 -19.04
C PHE A 402 12.07 -0.80 -17.72
N MET A 403 13.25 -0.89 -17.10
CA MET A 403 13.43 -1.59 -15.81
C MET A 403 12.62 -0.96 -14.68
N LEU A 404 12.37 0.35 -14.74
CA LEU A 404 11.49 1.05 -13.82
C LEU A 404 10.00 0.88 -14.15
N GLY A 405 9.63 0.32 -15.30
CA GLY A 405 8.25 0.31 -15.79
C GLY A 405 7.76 1.68 -16.27
N ASN A 406 8.67 2.59 -16.61
CA ASN A 406 8.39 3.91 -17.19
C ASN A 406 8.32 3.80 -18.72
N TYR A 407 7.36 3.03 -19.21
CA TYR A 407 7.31 2.58 -20.61
C TYR A 407 7.20 3.71 -21.63
N ASP A 408 6.44 4.78 -21.35
CA ASP A 408 6.37 5.94 -22.25
C ASP A 408 7.74 6.59 -22.50
N ALA A 409 8.59 6.64 -21.46
CA ALA A 409 9.94 7.20 -21.57
C ALA A 409 10.88 6.23 -22.32
N ALA A 410 10.74 4.93 -22.04
CA ALA A 410 11.48 3.88 -22.75
C ALA A 410 11.15 3.87 -24.25
N GLU A 411 9.88 3.97 -24.62
CA GLU A 411 9.43 4.03 -26.01
C GLU A 411 10.04 5.23 -26.72
N LYS A 412 9.93 6.43 -26.13
CA LYS A 412 10.48 7.67 -26.71
C LYS A 412 11.99 7.57 -26.93
N ALA A 413 12.72 7.03 -25.95
CA ALA A 413 14.17 6.86 -26.04
C ALA A 413 14.54 5.91 -27.19
N ASN A 414 13.92 4.72 -27.25
CA ASN A 414 14.22 3.74 -28.30
C ASN A 414 13.83 4.24 -29.70
N ARG A 415 12.69 4.94 -29.84
CA ARG A 415 12.30 5.56 -31.12
C ARG A 415 13.28 6.64 -31.58
N ALA A 416 13.82 7.43 -30.65
CA ALA A 416 14.85 8.42 -30.97
C ALA A 416 16.13 7.75 -31.49
N VAL A 417 16.58 6.66 -30.85
CA VAL A 417 17.72 5.87 -31.32
C VAL A 417 17.47 5.30 -32.72
N LEU A 418 16.30 4.68 -32.96
CA LEU A 418 15.97 4.08 -34.26
C LEU A 418 15.81 5.09 -35.39
N LYS A 419 15.52 6.36 -35.08
CA LYS A 419 15.49 7.42 -36.09
C LYS A 419 16.87 7.67 -36.69
N GLU A 420 17.92 7.66 -35.86
CA GLU A 420 19.30 7.89 -36.28
C GLU A 420 20.04 6.59 -36.65
N ARG A 421 19.67 5.47 -36.02
CA ARG A 421 20.24 4.14 -36.23
C ARG A 421 19.13 3.12 -36.54
N PRO A 422 18.57 3.09 -37.77
CA PRO A 422 17.41 2.25 -38.11
C PRO A 422 17.63 0.74 -37.99
N ASN A 423 18.89 0.30 -37.96
CA ASN A 423 19.31 -1.10 -37.87
C ASN A 423 19.96 -1.42 -36.50
N ASP A 424 19.70 -0.61 -35.47
CA ASP A 424 20.17 -0.88 -34.11
C ASP A 424 19.35 -2.00 -33.47
N ALA A 425 19.95 -3.19 -33.33
CA ALA A 425 19.28 -4.36 -32.76
C ALA A 425 18.82 -4.12 -31.31
N TYR A 426 19.62 -3.43 -30.49
CA TYR A 426 19.28 -3.17 -29.08
C TYR A 426 18.05 -2.27 -28.95
N ALA A 427 17.95 -1.24 -29.80
CA ALA A 427 16.80 -0.35 -29.79
C ALA A 427 15.53 -1.02 -30.33
N HIS A 428 15.63 -1.93 -31.32
CA HIS A 428 14.50 -2.77 -31.74
C HIS A 428 14.03 -3.69 -30.62
N LYS A 429 14.95 -4.37 -29.92
CA LYS A 429 14.64 -5.19 -28.72
C LYS A 429 13.91 -4.35 -27.68
N GLY A 430 14.51 -3.22 -27.28
CA GLY A 430 13.98 -2.33 -26.25
C GLY A 430 12.60 -1.78 -26.57
N LEU A 431 12.37 -1.35 -27.82
CA LEU A 431 11.05 -0.90 -28.27
C LEU A 431 10.04 -2.05 -28.30
N GLY A 432 10.45 -3.24 -28.77
CA GLY A 432 9.60 -4.42 -28.84
C GLY A 432 9.04 -4.84 -27.49
N VAL A 433 9.92 -5.03 -26.49
CA VAL A 433 9.47 -5.37 -25.13
C VAL A 433 8.60 -4.27 -24.50
N THR A 434 8.93 -3.01 -24.77
CA THR A 434 8.18 -1.86 -24.24
C THR A 434 6.75 -1.85 -24.78
N LEU A 435 6.56 -2.02 -26.08
CA LEU A 435 5.24 -2.04 -26.73
C LEU A 435 4.38 -3.23 -26.25
N CYS A 436 4.97 -4.41 -26.08
CA CYS A 436 4.26 -5.56 -25.52
C CYS A 436 3.75 -5.26 -24.11
N ARG A 437 4.57 -4.64 -23.25
CA ARG A 437 4.17 -4.26 -21.88
C ARG A 437 3.13 -3.13 -21.83
N MET A 438 3.05 -2.31 -22.88
CA MET A 438 2.01 -1.29 -23.05
C MET A 438 0.70 -1.84 -23.64
N GLY A 439 0.65 -3.13 -24.00
CA GLY A 439 -0.53 -3.79 -24.56
C GLY A 439 -0.57 -3.86 -26.09
N SER A 440 0.43 -3.30 -26.78
CA SER A 440 0.57 -3.39 -28.25
C SER A 440 1.35 -4.65 -28.63
N LEU A 441 0.73 -5.82 -28.41
CA LEU A 441 1.39 -7.12 -28.54
C LEU A 441 2.01 -7.33 -29.94
N GLU A 442 1.21 -7.29 -31.00
CA GLU A 442 1.69 -7.61 -32.36
C GLU A 442 2.78 -6.65 -32.86
N ASP A 443 2.63 -5.35 -32.59
CA ASP A 443 3.66 -4.36 -32.93
C ASP A 443 4.97 -4.68 -32.21
N GLY A 444 4.91 -4.99 -30.90
CA GLY A 444 6.08 -5.33 -30.12
C GLY A 444 6.77 -6.62 -30.62
N LEU A 445 6.00 -7.65 -30.97
CA LEU A 445 6.52 -8.89 -31.57
C LEU A 445 7.22 -8.63 -32.91
N ALA A 446 6.70 -7.71 -33.73
CA ALA A 446 7.35 -7.32 -34.99
C ALA A 446 8.72 -6.66 -34.76
N TYR A 447 8.84 -5.78 -33.76
CA TYR A 447 10.12 -5.17 -33.37
C TYR A 447 11.11 -6.20 -32.79
N LEU A 448 10.63 -7.16 -31.99
CA LEU A 448 11.48 -8.24 -31.47
C LEU A 448 12.01 -9.16 -32.58
N ARG A 449 11.17 -9.53 -33.54
CA ARG A 449 11.60 -10.29 -34.74
C ARG A 449 12.64 -9.52 -35.54
N LYS A 450 12.44 -8.22 -35.75
CA LYS A 450 13.43 -7.37 -36.41
C LYS A 450 14.74 -7.27 -35.62
N SER A 451 14.69 -7.26 -34.29
CA SER A 451 15.88 -7.33 -33.45
C SER A 451 16.63 -8.65 -33.63
N ILE A 452 15.92 -9.78 -33.78
CA ILE A 452 16.49 -11.10 -34.04
C ILE A 452 17.20 -11.12 -35.41
N ASP A 453 16.57 -10.55 -36.44
CA ASP A 453 17.16 -10.46 -37.78
C ASP A 453 18.49 -9.69 -37.79
N LEU A 454 18.59 -8.68 -36.93
CA LEU A 454 19.76 -7.82 -36.77
C LEU A 454 20.78 -8.32 -35.72
N ALA A 455 20.43 -9.34 -34.93
CA ALA A 455 21.27 -9.84 -33.85
C ALA A 455 22.52 -10.58 -34.37
N ASP A 456 23.66 -10.37 -33.70
CA ASP A 456 24.88 -11.13 -33.94
C ASP A 456 24.90 -12.45 -33.13
N GLU A 457 26.00 -13.19 -33.22
CA GLU A 457 26.19 -14.50 -32.60
C GLU A 457 26.35 -14.46 -31.06
N ASN A 458 26.34 -13.27 -30.45
CA ASN A 458 26.48 -13.05 -29.01
C ASN A 458 25.26 -12.39 -28.38
N PHE A 459 24.33 -11.84 -29.18
CA PHE A 459 23.15 -11.14 -28.68
C PHE A 459 21.90 -12.05 -28.60
N PHE A 460 21.85 -12.87 -27.55
CA PHE A 460 20.77 -13.84 -27.33
C PHE A 460 19.46 -13.22 -26.83
N ASP A 461 19.52 -12.10 -26.11
CA ASP A 461 18.37 -11.58 -25.36
C ASP A 461 17.07 -11.35 -26.17
N PRO A 462 17.09 -10.91 -27.45
CA PRO A 462 15.85 -10.75 -28.23
C PRO A 462 15.08 -12.07 -28.40
N TYR A 463 15.79 -13.20 -28.48
CA TYR A 463 15.17 -14.52 -28.54
C TYR A 463 14.50 -14.87 -27.21
N PHE A 464 15.21 -14.64 -26.09
CA PHE A 464 14.67 -14.87 -24.75
C PHE A 464 13.41 -14.03 -24.50
N ASP A 465 13.48 -12.72 -24.75
CA ASP A 465 12.35 -11.82 -24.51
C ASP A 465 11.14 -12.16 -25.39
N LEU A 466 11.37 -12.51 -26.67
CA LEU A 466 10.30 -12.94 -27.57
C LEU A 466 9.66 -14.24 -27.10
N CYS A 467 10.45 -15.24 -26.70
CA CYS A 467 9.92 -16.48 -26.11
C CYS A 467 9.05 -16.19 -24.88
N MET A 468 9.56 -15.41 -23.92
CA MET A 468 8.83 -15.10 -22.68
C MET A 468 7.51 -14.40 -22.94
N ILE A 469 7.49 -13.41 -23.83
CA ILE A 469 6.26 -12.68 -24.19
C ILE A 469 5.27 -13.61 -24.90
N LEU A 470 5.72 -14.50 -25.78
CA LEU A 470 4.84 -15.46 -26.46
C LEU A 470 4.21 -16.44 -25.45
N ILE A 471 5.00 -16.96 -24.50
CA ILE A 471 4.53 -17.85 -23.43
C ILE A 471 3.48 -17.15 -22.56
N GLU A 472 3.76 -15.92 -22.11
CA GLU A 472 2.84 -15.12 -21.29
C GLU A 472 1.48 -14.87 -21.98
N ASN A 473 1.44 -14.96 -23.32
CA ASN A 473 0.25 -14.77 -24.14
C ASN A 473 -0.29 -16.10 -24.73
N GLY A 474 0.16 -17.25 -24.23
CA GLY A 474 -0.34 -18.57 -24.63
C GLY A 474 0.07 -19.03 -26.04
N ARG A 475 1.09 -18.40 -26.64
CA ARG A 475 1.59 -18.70 -28.00
C ARG A 475 2.81 -19.61 -27.95
N ASN A 476 2.65 -20.75 -27.27
CA ASN A 476 3.78 -21.64 -26.93
C ASN A 476 4.45 -22.26 -28.16
N ASP A 477 3.68 -22.58 -29.21
CA ASP A 477 4.23 -23.13 -30.46
C ASP A 477 5.20 -22.15 -31.14
N GLU A 478 4.84 -20.87 -31.20
CA GLU A 478 5.73 -19.82 -31.72
C GLU A 478 6.96 -19.64 -30.82
N ALA A 479 6.81 -19.77 -29.49
CA ALA A 479 7.94 -19.69 -28.58
C ALA A 479 8.94 -20.84 -28.82
N PHE A 480 8.46 -22.06 -29.14
CA PHE A 480 9.32 -23.19 -29.52
C PHE A 480 10.09 -22.91 -30.81
N GLU A 481 9.44 -22.34 -31.82
CA GLU A 481 10.09 -21.98 -33.08
C GLU A 481 11.20 -20.94 -32.85
N VAL A 482 10.97 -19.96 -31.98
CA VAL A 482 11.97 -18.93 -31.63
C VAL A 482 13.17 -19.54 -30.89
N ALA A 483 12.93 -20.45 -29.93
CA ALA A 483 14.02 -21.15 -29.23
C ALA A 483 14.87 -22.00 -30.20
N GLU A 484 14.22 -22.70 -31.14
CA GLU A 484 14.90 -23.46 -32.18
C GLU A 484 15.68 -22.56 -33.15
N ALA A 485 15.14 -21.39 -33.51
CA ALA A 485 15.84 -20.40 -34.31
C ALA A 485 17.09 -19.88 -33.59
N ALA A 486 17.01 -19.63 -32.28
CA ALA A 486 18.15 -19.22 -31.46
C ALA A 486 19.26 -20.31 -31.47
N ARG A 487 18.87 -21.58 -31.29
CA ARG A 487 19.81 -22.71 -31.32
C ARG A 487 20.54 -22.83 -32.65
N ARG A 488 19.87 -22.57 -33.78
CA ARG A 488 20.47 -22.61 -35.13
C ARG A 488 21.35 -21.39 -35.44
N LYS A 489 21.14 -20.26 -34.76
CA LYS A 489 21.84 -19.00 -35.02
C LYS A 489 23.31 -19.06 -34.63
N SER A 490 23.61 -19.63 -33.45
CA SER A 490 24.97 -19.66 -32.90
C SER A 490 25.13 -20.85 -31.94
N PRO A 491 26.25 -21.59 -31.98
CA PRO A 491 26.58 -22.58 -30.97
C PRO A 491 26.63 -22.00 -29.55
N ASN A 492 26.97 -20.72 -29.40
CA ASN A 492 27.00 -20.04 -28.10
C ASN A 492 25.61 -19.94 -27.46
N PHE A 493 24.54 -20.09 -28.24
CA PHE A 493 23.17 -20.01 -27.76
C PHE A 493 22.59 -21.38 -27.38
N GLU A 494 23.26 -22.48 -27.72
CA GLU A 494 22.70 -23.83 -27.62
C GLU A 494 22.20 -24.17 -26.21
N GLU A 495 23.02 -23.93 -25.18
CA GLU A 495 22.65 -24.21 -23.79
C GLU A 495 21.42 -23.40 -23.35
N ARG A 496 21.43 -22.08 -23.60
CA ARG A 496 20.32 -21.19 -23.21
C ARG A 496 19.04 -21.48 -24.02
N ALA A 497 19.18 -21.88 -25.28
CA ALA A 497 18.05 -22.25 -26.13
C ALA A 497 17.41 -23.57 -25.67
N LEU A 498 18.20 -24.56 -25.25
CA LEU A 498 17.70 -25.81 -24.67
C LEU A 498 16.95 -25.55 -23.34
N GLN A 499 17.49 -24.66 -22.49
CA GLN A 499 16.81 -24.26 -21.25
C GLN A 499 15.46 -23.59 -21.54
N LEU A 500 15.38 -22.69 -22.52
CA LEU A 500 14.10 -22.10 -22.95
C LEU A 500 13.13 -23.17 -23.46
N HIS A 501 13.61 -24.10 -24.28
CA HIS A 501 12.78 -25.18 -24.81
C HIS A 501 12.18 -26.06 -23.69
N GLU A 502 12.97 -26.41 -22.66
CA GLU A 502 12.46 -27.13 -21.49
C GLU A 502 11.43 -26.32 -20.71
N GLN A 503 11.67 -25.02 -20.49
CA GLN A 503 10.72 -24.14 -19.81
C GLN A 503 9.37 -24.04 -20.55
N ILE A 504 9.40 -23.86 -21.87
CA ILE A 504 8.17 -23.80 -22.70
C ILE A 504 7.39 -25.12 -22.59
N LYS A 505 8.09 -26.26 -22.60
CA LYS A 505 7.47 -27.57 -22.46
C LYS A 505 6.77 -27.74 -21.11
N LEU A 506 7.45 -27.43 -20.01
CA LEU A 506 6.87 -27.52 -18.67
C LEU A 506 5.63 -26.63 -18.52
N ILE A 507 5.67 -25.41 -19.07
CA ILE A 507 4.54 -24.47 -19.01
C ILE A 507 3.37 -24.97 -19.86
N SER A 508 3.64 -25.52 -21.04
CA SER A 508 2.62 -26.09 -21.93
C SER A 508 1.93 -27.31 -21.32
N GLU A 509 2.68 -28.18 -20.64
CA GLU A 509 2.14 -29.33 -19.93
C GLU A 509 1.27 -28.92 -18.74
N ALA A 510 1.69 -27.91 -17.96
CA ALA A 510 0.92 -27.36 -16.86
C ALA A 510 -0.38 -26.65 -17.29
N ALA A 511 -0.42 -26.08 -18.50
CA ALA A 511 -1.63 -25.47 -19.04
C ALA A 511 -2.65 -26.49 -19.59
N ALA A 512 -2.21 -27.73 -19.86
CA ALA A 512 -3.04 -28.82 -20.38
C ALA A 512 -3.64 -29.71 -19.27
N SER A 513 -3.14 -29.59 -18.04
CA SER A 513 -3.64 -30.25 -16.81
C SER A 513 -4.62 -29.36 -16.06
#